data_AF-A0A8T4NF52-F1
#
_entry.id   AF-A0A8T4NF52-F1
#
_cell.length_a   1.000
_cell.length_b   1.000
_cell.length_c   1.000
_cell.angle_alpha   90.00
_cell.angle_beta   90.00
_cell.angle_gamma   90.00
#
_symmetry.space_group_name_H-M   'P 1'
#
loop_
_entity.id
_entity.type
_entity.pdbx_description
1 polymer ?
#
loop_
_entity_poly.entity_id
_entity_poly.type
_entity_poly.pdbx_seq_one_letter_code
_entity_poly.pdbx_strand_id
1 'polypeptide(L)'
;MNFRRFSTGAILLLGSLIARDRVLGNEIKVRREFREAVEAQEKILGIKNLCDPVSISFDENLRPRTKSKIPKIGWYLYNSNIILLDEGKYDINTLSHEAAHCHIDGLSERMGNGSWPGNENNKGTLLLSEGIANYFELRTRGIDINPELDHRDLEDYFKEDRYKGEKAEFVYYEIGPKVVAPILDQNINEGIETLIKNPPKRRDLKDLVRYRERILRMMEIGH
;
A
#
# COMPACT_ATOMS: atom_id res chain seq x y z
N MET A 1 -33.89 50.57 18.94
CA MET A 1 -33.65 49.19 18.45
C MET A 1 -32.34 48.69 19.02
N ASN A 2 -32.37 47.78 20.00
CA ASN A 2 -31.17 47.17 20.57
C ASN A 2 -30.83 45.92 19.78
N PHE A 3 -29.82 45.99 18.91
CA PHE A 3 -29.21 44.80 18.31
C PHE A 3 -28.46 44.05 19.41
N ARG A 4 -29.01 42.91 19.83
CA ARG A 4 -28.31 41.94 20.68
C ARG A 4 -27.05 41.50 19.93
N ARG A 5 -25.88 41.92 20.42
CA ARG A 5 -24.59 41.33 20.07
C ARG A 5 -24.63 39.87 20.50
N PHE A 6 -24.89 38.95 19.56
CA PHE A 6 -24.57 37.55 19.78
C PHE A 6 -23.06 37.44 20.01
N SER A 7 -22.68 36.84 21.13
CA SER A 7 -21.29 36.71 21.52
C SER A 7 -20.56 35.83 20.51
N THR A 8 -19.44 36.33 20.00
CA THR A 8 -18.50 35.61 19.13
C THR A 8 -18.09 34.24 19.70
N GLY A 9 -18.16 34.05 21.03
CA GLY A 9 -17.89 32.78 21.70
C GLY A 9 -18.89 31.65 21.40
N ALA A 10 -20.18 31.94 21.19
CA ALA A 10 -21.17 30.91 20.88
C ALA A 10 -21.01 30.35 19.45
N ILE A 11 -20.60 31.21 18.51
CA ILE A 11 -20.32 30.83 17.11
C ILE A 11 -19.07 29.94 17.02
N LEU A 12 -18.02 30.24 17.81
CA LEU A 12 -16.81 29.42 17.87
C LEU A 12 -17.05 28.03 18.47
N LEU A 13 -17.86 27.93 19.53
CA LEU A 13 -18.24 26.65 20.14
C LEU A 13 -19.09 25.77 19.19
N LEU A 14 -20.11 26.33 18.55
CA LEU A 14 -20.92 25.63 17.55
C LEU A 14 -20.10 25.18 16.33
N GLY A 15 -19.19 26.04 15.84
CA GLY A 15 -18.26 25.68 14.77
C GLY A 15 -17.35 24.52 15.14
N SER A 16 -16.83 24.50 16.38
CA SER A 16 -15.97 23.43 16.88
C SER A 16 -16.70 22.09 17.07
N LEU A 17 -17.97 22.12 17.47
CA LEU A 17 -18.79 20.92 17.64
C LEU A 17 -19.16 20.30 16.29
N ILE A 18 -19.60 21.12 15.34
CA ILE A 18 -19.92 20.67 13.97
C ILE A 18 -18.67 20.11 13.27
N ALA A 19 -17.51 20.73 13.47
CA ALA A 19 -16.25 20.22 12.93
C ALA A 19 -15.87 18.86 13.54
N ARG A 20 -16.04 18.68 14.86
CA ARG A 20 -15.80 17.40 15.54
C ARG A 20 -16.75 16.29 15.07
N ASP A 21 -18.05 16.58 14.97
CA ASP A 21 -19.04 15.59 14.52
C ASP A 21 -18.80 15.16 13.08
N ARG A 22 -18.38 16.10 12.21
CA ARG A 22 -17.99 15.79 10.82
C ARG A 22 -16.75 14.89 10.76
N VAL A 23 -15.73 15.18 11.56
CA VAL A 23 -14.51 14.37 11.63
C VAL A 23 -14.83 12.96 12.11
N LEU A 24 -15.63 12.82 13.17
CA LEU A 24 -16.04 11.53 13.72
C LEU A 24 -16.88 10.72 12.70
N GLY A 25 -17.82 11.37 12.02
CA GLY A 25 -18.64 10.75 11.00
C GLY A 25 -17.82 10.23 9.80
N ASN A 26 -16.83 11.01 9.36
CA ASN A 26 -15.91 10.61 8.30
C ASN A 26 -15.03 9.42 8.74
N GLU A 27 -14.51 9.42 9.98
CA GLU A 27 -13.70 8.33 10.49
C GLU A 27 -14.49 7.01 10.56
N ILE A 28 -15.73 7.05 11.05
CA ILE A 28 -16.61 5.87 11.10
C ILE A 28 -16.88 5.34 9.68
N LYS A 29 -17.19 6.25 8.75
CA LYS A 29 -17.44 5.88 7.35
C LYS A 29 -16.23 5.19 6.74
N VAL A 30 -15.04 5.80 6.83
CA VAL A 30 -13.84 5.24 6.19
C VAL A 30 -13.40 3.93 6.85
N ARG A 31 -13.57 3.77 8.17
CA ARG A 31 -13.31 2.49 8.84
C ARG A 31 -14.27 1.38 8.39
N ARG A 32 -15.51 1.71 8.03
CA ARG A 32 -16.44 0.74 7.44
C ARG A 32 -15.99 0.36 6.04
N GLU A 33 -15.68 1.34 5.19
CA GLU A 33 -15.20 1.10 3.82
C GLU A 33 -13.88 0.30 3.82
N PHE A 34 -12.99 0.55 4.78
CA PHE A 34 -11.77 -0.24 4.94
C PHE A 34 -12.08 -1.71 5.26
N ARG A 35 -13.03 -1.98 6.16
CA ARG A 35 -13.48 -3.36 6.43
C ARG A 35 -14.10 -4.01 5.22
N GLU A 36 -14.89 -3.28 4.44
CA GLU A 36 -15.46 -3.78 3.18
C GLU A 36 -14.35 -4.17 2.19
N ALA A 37 -13.28 -3.36 2.09
CA ALA A 37 -12.11 -3.69 1.26
C ALA A 37 -11.39 -4.95 1.76
N VAL A 38 -11.18 -5.07 3.08
CA VAL A 38 -10.56 -6.25 3.71
C VAL A 38 -11.40 -7.51 3.47
N GLU A 39 -12.71 -7.46 3.72
CA GLU A 39 -13.62 -8.59 3.50
C GLU A 39 -13.65 -9.02 2.03
N ALA A 40 -13.59 -8.07 1.10
CA ALA A 40 -13.49 -8.36 -0.33
C ALA A 40 -12.17 -9.08 -0.68
N GLN A 41 -11.05 -8.62 -0.14
CA GLN A 41 -9.75 -9.28 -0.30
C GLN A 41 -9.76 -10.69 0.25
N GLU A 42 -10.20 -10.89 1.49
CA GLU A 42 -10.27 -12.21 2.13
C GLU A 42 -11.10 -13.18 1.30
N LYS A 43 -12.25 -12.72 0.80
CA LYS A 43 -13.15 -13.51 -0.03
C LYS A 43 -12.56 -13.87 -1.39
N ILE A 44 -11.95 -12.91 -2.09
CA ILE A 44 -11.48 -13.09 -3.48
C ILE A 44 -10.13 -13.81 -3.52
N LEU A 45 -9.23 -13.45 -2.61
CA LEU A 45 -7.86 -13.95 -2.55
C LEU A 45 -7.72 -15.20 -1.68
N GLY A 46 -8.73 -15.55 -0.89
CA GLY A 46 -8.69 -16.72 0.00
C GLY A 46 -7.66 -16.57 1.13
N ILE A 47 -7.38 -15.34 1.54
CA ILE A 47 -6.49 -15.02 2.66
C ILE A 47 -7.29 -14.67 3.90
N LYS A 48 -6.61 -14.63 5.04
CA LYS A 48 -7.10 -13.95 6.24
C LYS A 48 -6.22 -12.71 6.42
N ASN A 49 -6.83 -11.53 6.47
CA ASN A 49 -6.08 -10.32 6.72
C ASN A 49 -5.60 -10.31 8.17
N LEU A 50 -4.34 -9.97 8.37
CA LEU A 50 -3.66 -10.09 9.65
C LEU A 50 -3.49 -8.75 10.37
N CYS A 51 -4.03 -7.67 9.81
CA CYS A 51 -3.78 -6.33 10.28
C CYS A 51 -5.08 -5.52 10.43
N ASP A 52 -5.21 -4.82 11.56
CA ASP A 52 -6.22 -3.81 11.81
C ASP A 52 -5.47 -2.50 12.09
N PRO A 53 -5.60 -1.47 11.23
CA PRO A 53 -4.86 -0.24 11.41
C PRO A 53 -5.27 0.48 12.69
N VAL A 54 -4.26 0.95 13.44
CA VAL A 54 -4.48 1.74 14.67
C VAL A 54 -5.35 2.94 14.36
N SER A 55 -5.08 3.61 13.24
CA SER A 55 -5.87 4.74 12.77
C SER A 55 -5.93 4.84 11.25
N ILE A 56 -7.04 5.38 10.76
CA ILE A 56 -7.19 5.86 9.39
C ILE A 56 -7.43 7.36 9.48
N SER A 57 -6.49 8.16 8.98
CA SER A 57 -6.43 9.60 9.20
C SER A 57 -6.37 10.38 7.89
N PHE A 58 -6.87 11.61 7.93
CA PHE A 58 -6.79 12.60 6.85
C PHE A 58 -5.83 13.74 7.19
N ASP A 59 -5.08 13.64 8.30
CA ASP A 59 -4.18 14.71 8.77
C ASP A 59 -2.99 14.87 7.83
N GLU A 60 -2.99 15.97 7.08
CA GLU A 60 -1.90 16.32 6.14
C GLU A 60 -0.55 16.50 6.84
N ASN A 61 -0.53 16.82 8.14
CA ASN A 61 0.72 17.01 8.89
C ASN A 61 1.46 15.69 9.13
N LEU A 62 0.76 14.55 9.05
CA LEU A 62 1.36 13.22 9.18
C LEU A 62 1.97 12.73 7.87
N ARG A 63 1.69 13.40 6.74
CA ARG A 63 2.13 12.93 5.41
C ARG A 63 3.66 12.95 5.30
N PRO A 64 4.28 11.84 4.86
CA PRO A 64 5.71 11.82 4.58
C PRO A 64 6.06 12.89 3.54
N ARG A 65 7.17 13.61 3.75
CA ARG A 65 7.68 14.55 2.75
C ARG A 65 8.20 13.78 1.54
N THR A 66 7.45 13.79 0.45
CA THR A 66 7.86 13.14 -0.81
C THR A 66 8.48 14.17 -1.76
N LYS A 67 9.40 13.72 -2.62
CA LYS A 67 9.89 14.50 -3.77
C LYS A 67 9.10 14.22 -5.05
N SER A 68 8.07 13.36 -4.98
CA SER A 68 7.24 13.04 -6.14
C SER A 68 6.38 14.25 -6.50
N LYS A 69 6.18 14.44 -7.81
CA LYS A 69 5.25 15.45 -8.32
C LYS A 69 3.83 14.90 -8.45
N ILE A 70 3.67 13.58 -8.37
CA ILE A 70 2.37 12.93 -8.39
C ILE A 70 1.85 12.92 -6.95
N PRO A 71 0.64 13.46 -6.70
CA PRO A 71 0.03 13.37 -5.39
C PRO A 71 -0.39 11.92 -5.13
N LYS A 72 0.23 11.29 -4.14
CA LYS A 72 -0.26 10.02 -3.60
C LYS A 72 -1.59 10.25 -2.88
N ILE A 73 -2.52 9.30 -3.04
CA ILE A 73 -3.89 9.37 -2.51
C ILE A 73 -3.98 8.63 -1.16
N GLY A 74 -3.14 7.61 -0.96
CA GLY A 74 -3.02 6.83 0.26
C GLY A 74 -1.56 6.62 0.68
N TRP A 75 -1.36 6.37 1.98
CA TRP A 75 -0.10 5.86 2.54
C TRP A 75 -0.37 4.98 3.76
N TYR A 76 0.23 3.80 3.78
CA TYR A 76 0.39 3.00 4.98
C TYR A 76 1.72 3.34 5.67
N LEU A 77 1.64 3.79 6.92
CA LEU A 77 2.77 4.14 7.77
C LEU A 77 3.17 2.95 8.65
N TYR A 78 4.02 2.08 8.13
CA TYR A 78 4.47 0.83 8.75
C TYR A 78 4.89 0.95 10.23
N ASN A 79 5.67 1.98 10.59
CA ASN A 79 6.17 2.16 11.97
C ASN A 79 5.08 2.51 13.00
N SER A 80 3.90 2.93 12.53
CA SER A 80 2.79 3.37 13.39
C SER A 80 1.50 2.62 13.13
N ASN A 81 1.46 1.76 12.10
CA ASN A 81 0.26 1.09 11.63
C ASN A 81 -0.92 2.09 11.43
N ILE A 82 -0.64 3.17 10.68
CA ILE A 82 -1.61 4.23 10.37
C ILE A 82 -1.79 4.30 8.85
N ILE A 83 -3.03 4.38 8.40
CA ILE A 83 -3.35 4.70 7.01
C ILE A 83 -3.64 6.19 6.90
N LEU A 84 -2.93 6.90 6.03
CA LEU A 84 -3.22 8.28 5.67
C LEU A 84 -3.91 8.34 4.32
N LEU A 85 -4.95 9.16 4.21
CA LEU A 85 -5.74 9.31 2.98
C LEU A 85 -5.87 10.78 2.58
N ASP A 86 -6.10 11.00 1.28
CA ASP A 86 -6.62 12.25 0.74
C ASP A 86 -8.15 12.23 0.78
N GLU A 87 -8.75 12.96 1.73
CA GLU A 87 -10.20 12.97 2.00
C GLU A 87 -11.06 13.19 0.75
N GLY A 88 -10.56 14.00 -0.20
CA GLY A 88 -11.29 14.34 -1.42
C GLY A 88 -11.07 13.41 -2.61
N LYS A 89 -10.14 12.44 -2.50
CA LYS A 89 -9.70 11.64 -3.65
C LYS A 89 -9.64 10.15 -3.41
N TYR A 90 -9.62 9.69 -2.15
CA TYR A 90 -9.57 8.27 -1.87
C TYR A 90 -10.84 7.57 -2.36
N ASP A 91 -10.67 6.31 -2.73
CA ASP A 91 -11.74 5.39 -3.06
C ASP A 91 -11.48 4.01 -2.42
N ILE A 92 -12.38 3.05 -2.67
CA ILE A 92 -12.25 1.70 -2.14
C ILE A 92 -11.00 0.97 -2.66
N ASN A 93 -10.50 1.34 -3.84
CA ASN A 93 -9.29 0.74 -4.41
C ASN A 93 -8.06 1.22 -3.65
N THR A 94 -8.02 2.52 -3.31
CA THR A 94 -7.01 3.10 -2.43
C THR A 94 -7.01 2.36 -1.09
N LEU A 95 -8.17 2.15 -0.48
CA LEU A 95 -8.27 1.40 0.79
C LEU A 95 -7.82 -0.05 0.65
N SER A 96 -8.19 -0.73 -0.43
CA SER A 96 -7.71 -2.08 -0.74
C SER A 96 -6.18 -2.11 -0.87
N HIS A 97 -5.59 -1.15 -1.57
CA HIS A 97 -4.13 -1.03 -1.71
C HIS A 97 -3.45 -0.90 -0.33
N GLU A 98 -3.92 0.02 0.50
CA GLU A 98 -3.33 0.22 1.83
C GLU A 98 -3.61 -0.95 2.79
N ALA A 99 -4.75 -1.63 2.67
CA ALA A 99 -5.06 -2.85 3.41
C ALA A 99 -4.08 -3.99 3.09
N ALA A 100 -3.60 -4.06 1.85
CA ALA A 100 -2.58 -5.02 1.46
C ALA A 100 -1.23 -4.71 2.09
N HIS A 101 -0.82 -3.43 2.17
CA HIS A 101 0.38 -3.05 2.94
C HIS A 101 0.27 -3.44 4.41
N CYS A 102 -0.89 -3.18 5.04
CA CYS A 102 -1.18 -3.60 6.42
C CYS A 102 -1.01 -5.13 6.57
N HIS A 103 -1.58 -5.92 5.64
CA HIS A 103 -1.48 -7.38 5.65
C HIS A 103 -0.04 -7.89 5.58
N ILE A 104 0.76 -7.33 4.65
CA ILE A 104 2.17 -7.71 4.48
C ILE A 104 2.98 -7.39 5.75
N ASP A 105 2.72 -6.24 6.37
CA ASP A 105 3.34 -5.81 7.61
C ASP A 105 3.01 -6.78 8.76
N GLY A 106 1.73 -7.12 8.93
CA GLY A 106 1.29 -8.09 9.93
C GLY A 106 1.86 -9.51 9.71
N LEU A 107 2.05 -9.94 8.46
CA LEU A 107 2.78 -11.18 8.15
C LEU A 107 4.25 -11.10 8.59
N SER A 108 4.92 -10.00 8.23
CA SER A 108 6.32 -9.75 8.60
C SER A 108 6.53 -9.76 10.11
N GLU A 109 5.65 -9.11 10.87
CA GLU A 109 5.71 -9.08 12.34
C GLU A 109 5.57 -10.48 12.94
N ARG A 110 4.64 -11.29 12.43
CA ARG A 110 4.46 -12.68 12.88
C ARG A 110 5.66 -13.57 12.60
N MET A 111 6.42 -13.28 11.55
CA MET A 111 7.68 -13.95 11.24
C MET A 111 8.84 -13.50 12.15
N GLY A 112 8.63 -12.47 12.99
CA GLY A 112 9.67 -11.90 13.86
C GLY A 112 10.58 -10.89 13.17
N ASN A 113 10.21 -10.39 11.99
CA ASN A 113 11.00 -9.43 11.23
C ASN A 113 10.70 -7.96 11.60
N GLY A 114 9.65 -7.72 12.39
CA GLY A 114 9.13 -6.38 12.66
C GLY A 114 8.44 -5.78 11.43
N SER A 115 8.31 -4.45 11.40
CA SER A 115 7.60 -3.75 10.33
C SER A 115 8.34 -3.86 8.98
N TRP A 116 7.60 -4.10 7.89
CA TRP A 116 8.13 -4.27 6.54
C TRP A 116 7.45 -3.33 5.54
N PRO A 117 8.21 -2.61 4.70
CA PRO A 117 9.64 -2.74 4.43
C PRO A 117 10.54 -2.07 5.50
N GLY A 118 9.95 -1.54 6.58
CA GLY A 118 10.66 -0.84 7.64
C GLY A 118 11.31 0.46 7.14
N ASN A 119 12.45 0.83 7.73
CA ASN A 119 13.25 2.00 7.30
C ASN A 119 14.23 1.67 6.15
N GLU A 120 14.12 0.50 5.52
CA GLU A 120 15.04 0.10 4.46
C GLU A 120 14.74 0.84 3.15
N ASN A 121 15.66 1.71 2.73
CA ASN A 121 15.64 2.35 1.41
C ASN A 121 16.11 1.40 0.28
N ASN A 122 15.71 0.13 0.33
CA ASN A 122 16.01 -0.83 -0.72
C ASN A 122 14.93 -0.77 -1.81
N LYS A 123 15.31 -0.31 -3.00
CA LYS A 123 14.42 -0.24 -4.19
C LYS A 123 13.75 -1.58 -4.51
N GLY A 124 14.42 -2.69 -4.23
CA GLY A 124 13.87 -4.02 -4.44
C GLY A 124 12.75 -4.36 -3.45
N THR A 125 12.93 -4.00 -2.18
CA THR A 125 11.89 -4.18 -1.16
C THR A 125 10.68 -3.31 -1.46
N LEU A 126 10.88 -2.05 -1.87
CA LEU A 126 9.79 -1.15 -2.28
C LEU A 126 9.04 -1.67 -3.52
N LEU A 127 9.75 -2.19 -4.52
CA LEU A 127 9.16 -2.83 -5.70
C LEU A 127 8.23 -3.98 -5.30
N LEU A 128 8.66 -4.83 -4.36
CA LEU A 128 7.82 -5.91 -3.86
C LEU A 128 6.63 -5.38 -3.07
N SER A 129 6.83 -4.40 -2.19
CA SER A 129 5.75 -3.89 -1.32
C SER A 129 4.59 -3.32 -2.14
N GLU A 130 4.91 -2.39 -3.04
CA GLU A 130 3.92 -1.76 -3.92
C GLU A 130 3.38 -2.78 -4.95
N GLY A 131 4.22 -3.72 -5.40
CA GLY A 131 3.81 -4.79 -6.32
C GLY A 131 2.77 -5.74 -5.71
N ILE A 132 2.96 -6.15 -4.45
CA ILE A 132 1.98 -6.97 -3.72
C ILE A 132 0.71 -6.16 -3.46
N ALA A 133 0.84 -4.90 -3.01
CA ALA A 133 -0.33 -4.07 -2.75
C ALA A 133 -1.17 -3.84 -4.01
N ASN A 134 -0.52 -3.59 -5.15
CA ASN A 134 -1.21 -3.45 -6.42
C ASN A 134 -1.78 -4.80 -6.93
N TYR A 135 -1.11 -5.93 -6.66
CA TYR A 135 -1.68 -7.26 -6.95
C TYR A 135 -3.02 -7.44 -6.21
N PHE A 136 -3.07 -7.12 -4.92
CA PHE A 136 -4.28 -7.24 -4.10
C PHE A 136 -5.39 -6.33 -4.63
N GLU A 137 -5.06 -5.07 -4.94
CA GLU A 137 -6.00 -4.11 -5.53
C GLU A 137 -6.57 -4.61 -6.87
N LEU A 138 -5.72 -4.95 -7.84
CA LEU A 138 -6.12 -5.37 -9.17
C LEU A 138 -6.98 -6.65 -9.12
N ARG A 139 -6.57 -7.64 -8.33
CA ARG A 139 -7.31 -8.91 -8.21
C ARG A 139 -8.64 -8.75 -7.51
N THR A 140 -8.73 -7.90 -6.48
CA THR A 140 -10.00 -7.58 -5.82
C THR A 140 -10.97 -6.88 -6.78
N ARG A 141 -10.45 -6.13 -7.76
CA ARG A 141 -11.23 -5.51 -8.85
C ARG A 141 -11.59 -6.47 -9.98
N GLY A 142 -11.13 -7.72 -9.93
CA GLY A 142 -11.31 -8.70 -11.01
C GLY A 142 -10.49 -8.38 -12.27
N ILE A 143 -9.39 -7.65 -12.13
CA ILE A 143 -8.49 -7.33 -13.24
C ILE A 143 -7.39 -8.39 -13.30
N ASP A 144 -7.26 -9.03 -14.46
CA ASP A 144 -6.19 -9.97 -14.73
C ASP A 144 -4.86 -9.25 -14.91
N ILE A 145 -3.81 -9.80 -14.31
CA ILE A 145 -2.46 -9.27 -14.38
C ILE A 145 -1.71 -10.09 -15.43
N ASN A 146 -1.34 -9.49 -16.57
CA ASN A 146 -0.45 -10.15 -17.53
C ASN A 146 0.96 -10.28 -16.91
N PRO A 147 1.45 -11.50 -16.61
CA PRO A 147 2.74 -11.69 -15.96
C PRO A 147 3.93 -11.51 -16.92
N GLU A 148 3.72 -11.28 -18.22
CA GLU A 148 4.80 -11.05 -19.16
C GLU A 148 5.56 -9.75 -18.82
N LEU A 149 6.88 -9.88 -18.74
CA LEU A 149 7.82 -8.79 -18.49
C LEU A 149 8.67 -8.60 -19.75
N ASP A 150 8.63 -7.42 -20.38
CA ASP A 150 9.57 -7.10 -21.46
C ASP A 150 10.93 -6.78 -20.84
N HIS A 151 11.96 -7.56 -21.20
CA HIS A 151 13.33 -7.37 -20.71
C HIS A 151 13.90 -5.98 -21.03
N ARG A 152 13.40 -5.32 -22.10
CA ARG A 152 13.84 -3.98 -22.51
C ARG A 152 13.41 -2.90 -21.53
N ASP A 153 12.29 -3.11 -20.82
CA ASP A 153 11.79 -2.15 -19.85
C ASP A 153 12.71 -2.06 -18.62
N LEU A 154 13.33 -3.17 -18.21
CA LEU A 154 14.11 -3.26 -16.95
C LEU A 154 15.51 -2.65 -17.02
N GLU A 155 16.18 -2.68 -18.17
CA GLU A 155 17.53 -2.11 -18.32
C GLU A 155 17.53 -0.59 -18.18
N ASP A 156 16.51 0.08 -18.70
CA ASP A 156 16.40 1.54 -18.65
C ASP A 156 16.00 2.07 -17.26
N TYR A 157 15.26 1.27 -16.46
CA TYR A 157 14.82 1.66 -15.12
C TYR A 157 15.94 1.84 -14.10
N PHE A 158 17.03 1.09 -14.23
CA PHE A 158 18.13 1.13 -13.26
C PHE A 158 19.37 1.86 -13.76
N LYS A 159 19.38 2.31 -15.02
CA LYS A 159 20.56 2.94 -15.65
C LYS A 159 20.81 4.38 -15.23
N GLU A 160 19.90 5.11 -14.59
CA GLU A 160 20.24 6.46 -14.09
C GLU A 160 19.66 6.84 -12.73
N ASP A 161 20.54 7.36 -11.86
CA ASP A 161 20.22 8.23 -10.71
C ASP A 161 19.53 9.56 -11.13
N ARG A 162 19.10 9.70 -12.38
CA ARG A 162 18.38 10.87 -12.93
C ARG A 162 16.86 10.77 -12.85
N TYR A 163 16.28 9.61 -12.55
CA TYR A 163 14.82 9.42 -12.59
C TYR A 163 14.18 9.72 -11.23
N LYS A 164 14.09 11.02 -10.88
CA LYS A 164 13.24 11.51 -9.78
C LYS A 164 11.84 11.81 -10.32
N GLY A 165 10.80 11.20 -9.74
CA GLY A 165 9.39 11.49 -10.05
C GLY A 165 8.67 10.34 -10.76
N GLU A 166 7.84 10.69 -11.75
CA GLU A 166 6.75 9.90 -12.36
C GLU A 166 7.15 8.50 -12.86
N LYS A 167 8.39 8.32 -13.35
CA LYS A 167 8.87 7.02 -13.83
C LYS A 167 9.16 5.99 -12.73
N ALA A 168 9.43 6.42 -11.49
CA ALA A 168 9.62 5.48 -10.39
C ALA A 168 8.29 4.86 -9.93
N GLU A 169 7.20 5.63 -10.00
CA GLU A 169 5.85 5.14 -9.72
C GLU A 169 5.39 4.16 -10.81
N PHE A 170 5.69 4.44 -12.08
CA PHE A 170 5.44 3.48 -13.16
C PHE A 170 6.05 2.10 -12.86
N VAL A 171 7.30 2.03 -12.38
CA VAL A 171 7.93 0.74 -12.06
C VAL A 171 7.18 0.00 -10.96
N TYR A 172 6.83 0.70 -9.89
CA TYR A 172 6.20 0.06 -8.73
C TYR A 172 4.78 -0.40 -9.04
N TYR A 173 3.99 0.42 -9.75
CA TYR A 173 2.60 0.12 -10.04
C TYR A 173 2.41 -0.74 -11.31
N GLU A 174 3.23 -0.62 -12.35
CA GLU A 174 3.05 -1.42 -13.58
C GLU A 174 3.90 -2.69 -13.62
N ILE A 175 5.14 -2.64 -13.12
CA ILE A 175 6.07 -3.78 -13.17
C ILE A 175 5.95 -4.63 -11.91
N GLY A 176 5.87 -4.01 -10.74
CA GLY A 176 5.69 -4.68 -9.44
C GLY A 176 4.67 -5.84 -9.45
N PRO A 177 3.39 -5.61 -9.79
CA PRO A 177 2.37 -6.66 -9.81
C PRO A 177 2.70 -7.79 -10.78
N LYS A 178 3.32 -7.51 -11.94
CA LYS A 178 3.72 -8.54 -12.92
C LYS A 178 4.86 -9.43 -12.42
N VAL A 179 5.74 -8.90 -11.58
CA VAL A 179 6.79 -9.69 -10.93
C VAL A 179 6.19 -10.64 -9.91
N VAL A 180 5.28 -10.14 -9.05
CA VAL A 180 4.77 -10.92 -7.92
C VAL A 180 3.60 -11.83 -8.29
N ALA A 181 2.81 -11.51 -9.31
CA ALA A 181 1.59 -12.26 -9.63
C ALA A 181 1.83 -13.77 -9.79
N PRO A 182 2.78 -14.26 -10.59
CA PRO A 182 3.01 -15.71 -10.71
C PRO A 182 3.43 -16.40 -9.40
N ILE A 183 4.04 -15.66 -8.48
CA ILE A 183 4.46 -16.15 -7.17
C ILE A 183 3.24 -16.26 -6.25
N LEU A 184 2.45 -15.19 -6.18
CA LEU A 184 1.28 -15.11 -5.32
C LEU A 184 0.13 -16.00 -5.81
N ASP A 185 0.03 -16.25 -7.12
CA ASP A 185 -0.95 -17.16 -7.70
C ASP A 185 -0.76 -18.63 -7.32
N GLN A 186 0.44 -19.04 -6.88
CA GLN A 186 0.66 -20.38 -6.34
C GLN A 186 0.12 -20.51 -4.92
N ASN A 187 0.52 -19.59 -4.04
CA ASN A 187 0.07 -19.51 -2.66
C ASN A 187 0.40 -18.11 -2.13
N ILE A 188 -0.64 -17.30 -1.85
CA ILE A 188 -0.44 -15.87 -1.55
C ILE A 188 0.39 -15.66 -0.28
N ASN A 189 0.06 -16.33 0.82
CA ASN A 189 0.76 -16.10 2.09
C ASN A 189 2.20 -16.60 2.02
N GLU A 190 2.41 -17.83 1.54
CA GLU A 190 3.76 -18.40 1.39
C GLU A 190 4.61 -17.61 0.37
N GLY A 191 3.98 -17.13 -0.70
CA GLY A 191 4.62 -16.26 -1.68
C GLY A 191 5.09 -14.95 -1.06
N ILE A 192 4.24 -14.27 -0.27
CA ILE A 192 4.61 -13.05 0.46
C ILE A 192 5.75 -13.34 1.44
N GLU A 193 5.65 -14.40 2.25
CA GLU A 193 6.72 -14.76 3.20
C GLU A 193 8.06 -15.02 2.50
N THR A 194 8.02 -15.72 1.36
CA THR A 194 9.22 -16.04 0.58
C THR A 194 9.84 -14.78 -0.01
N LEU A 195 9.01 -13.86 -0.49
CA LEU A 195 9.41 -12.53 -0.99
C LEU A 195 10.03 -11.66 0.12
N ILE A 196 9.43 -11.62 1.31
CA ILE A 196 9.97 -10.90 2.48
C ILE A 196 11.34 -11.46 2.89
N LYS A 197 11.49 -12.79 2.91
CA LYS A 197 12.76 -13.47 3.26
C LYS A 197 13.83 -13.25 2.17
N ASN A 198 13.43 -13.01 0.92
CA ASN A 198 14.31 -12.96 -0.24
C ASN A 198 14.06 -11.74 -1.13
N PRO A 199 14.13 -10.50 -0.60
CA PRO A 199 13.89 -9.31 -1.40
C PRO A 199 14.95 -9.18 -2.51
N PRO A 200 14.59 -8.65 -3.69
CA PRO A 200 15.53 -8.57 -4.81
C PRO A 200 16.68 -7.63 -4.44
N LYS A 201 17.90 -8.12 -4.67
CA LYS A 201 19.12 -7.32 -4.52
C LYS A 201 19.34 -6.49 -5.78
N ARG A 202 20.23 -5.50 -5.73
CA ARG A 202 20.59 -4.66 -6.90
C ARG A 202 20.90 -5.45 -8.18
N ARG A 203 21.50 -6.64 -8.06
CA ARG A 203 21.79 -7.52 -9.20
C ARG A 203 20.53 -8.18 -9.79
N ASP A 204 19.56 -8.50 -8.95
CA ASP A 204 18.31 -9.13 -9.33
C ASP A 204 17.41 -8.14 -10.08
N LEU A 205 17.53 -6.85 -9.74
CA LEU A 205 16.82 -5.77 -10.44
C LEU A 205 17.18 -5.66 -11.94
N LYS A 206 18.33 -6.18 -12.36
CA LYS A 206 18.71 -6.22 -13.79
C LYS A 206 17.93 -7.27 -14.59
N ASP A 207 17.35 -8.25 -13.91
CA ASP A 207 16.69 -9.40 -14.53
C ASP A 207 15.61 -9.94 -13.56
N LEU A 208 14.48 -9.23 -13.52
CA LEU A 208 13.37 -9.57 -12.63
C LEU A 208 12.68 -10.86 -13.03
N VAL A 209 12.77 -11.28 -14.31
CA VAL A 209 12.29 -12.58 -14.76
C VAL A 209 13.09 -13.68 -14.06
N ARG A 210 14.42 -13.62 -14.10
CA ARG A 210 15.28 -14.58 -13.42
C ARG A 210 15.11 -14.55 -11.90
N TYR A 211 14.88 -13.36 -11.32
CA TYR A 211 14.53 -13.23 -9.91
C TYR A 211 13.25 -14.01 -9.58
N ARG A 212 12.17 -13.76 -10.34
CA ARG A 212 10.87 -14.42 -10.15
C ARG A 212 10.98 -15.94 -10.26
N GLU A 213 11.65 -16.44 -11.30
CA GLU A 213 11.89 -17.88 -11.45
C GLU A 213 12.67 -18.49 -10.29
N ARG A 214 13.64 -17.75 -9.72
CA ARG A 214 14.36 -18.21 -8.53
C ARG A 214 13.42 -18.35 -7.34
N ILE A 215 12.52 -17.39 -7.12
CA ILE A 215 11.55 -17.43 -6.03
C ILE A 215 10.56 -18.60 -6.22
N LEU A 216 10.03 -18.78 -7.43
CA LEU A 216 9.13 -19.90 -7.75
C LEU A 216 9.78 -21.25 -7.46
N ARG A 217 11.03 -21.45 -7.88
CA ARG A 217 11.78 -22.68 -7.54
C ARG A 217 11.99 -22.88 -6.04
N MET A 218 12.12 -21.81 -5.26
CA MET A 218 12.25 -21.92 -3.80
C MET A 218 10.95 -22.40 -3.15
N MET A 219 9.80 -21.98 -3.68
CA MET A 219 8.49 -22.46 -3.22
C MET A 219 8.25 -23.92 -3.62
N GLU A 220 8.66 -24.34 -4.81
CA GLU A 220 8.55 -25.74 -5.25
C GLU A 220 9.35 -26.74 -4.41
N ILE A 221 10.53 -26.35 -3.92
CA ILE A 221 11.43 -27.22 -3.12
C ILE A 221 11.04 -27.25 -1.64
N GLY A 222 10.25 -26.28 -1.17
CA GLY A 222 9.77 -26.20 0.22
C GLY A 222 8.61 -27.15 0.53
N HIS A 223 8.06 -27.84 -0.48
CA HIS A 223 7.00 -28.84 -0.40
C HIS A 223 7.56 -30.26 -0.57
#